data_AF-A0A2J8SN22-F1
#
_entry.id   AF-A0A2J8SN22-F1
#
_cell.length_a   1.000
_cell.length_b   1.000
_cell.length_c   1.000
_cell.angle_alpha   90.00
_cell.angle_beta   90.00
_cell.angle_gamma   90.00
#
_symmetry.space_group_name_H-M   'P 1'
#
loop_
_entity.id
_entity.type
_entity.pdbx_description
1 polymer ?
#
loop_
_entity_poly.entity_id
_entity_poly.type
_entity_poly.pdbx_seq_one_letter_code
_entity_poly.pdbx_strand_id
1 'polypeptide(L)'
;NRALRLVDGGGACAGRVEMLEHGEWGSVCDDTWDLEDAHVVCRQLGCGWAVQALPGLHFMPGRGPIHRDQVNCSGAEAYLWDCPGLPGQHYCGHKEDAGVVCSASRSLHNLSTPEVPPSVQTVTIESSVTVKIENKESRELMLLIPSIVLGVLFLGSLLFIAFIFLRIKGKYALPVMVNHQHLPT
;
A
#
# COMPACT_ATOMS: atom_id res chain seq x y z
N ASN A 1 -23.60 -6.29 -12.47
CA ASN A 1 -23.26 -7.69 -12.13
C ASN A 1 -21.85 -7.69 -11.56
N ARG A 2 -21.61 -8.26 -10.37
CA ARG A 2 -20.29 -8.34 -9.74
C ARG A 2 -19.74 -9.77 -9.85
N ALA A 3 -18.43 -9.91 -9.97
CA ALA A 3 -17.75 -11.21 -10.07
C ALA A 3 -16.34 -11.11 -9.48
N LEU A 4 -15.74 -12.25 -9.14
CA LEU A 4 -14.39 -12.35 -8.61
C LEU A 4 -13.62 -13.43 -9.36
N ARG A 5 -12.33 -13.22 -9.62
CA ARG A 5 -11.44 -14.22 -10.22
C ARG A 5 -10.02 -14.12 -9.67
N LEU A 6 -9.27 -15.21 -9.80
CA LEU A 6 -7.83 -15.26 -9.55
C LEU A 6 -7.09 -15.40 -10.88
N VAL A 7 -6.02 -14.62 -11.06
CA VAL A 7 -5.25 -14.57 -12.31
C VAL A 7 -3.76 -14.80 -12.02
N ASP A 8 -3.06 -15.42 -12.97
CA ASP A 8 -1.60 -15.62 -12.95
C ASP A 8 -1.04 -16.45 -11.78
N GLY A 9 -1.84 -17.33 -11.17
CA GLY A 9 -1.40 -18.23 -10.08
C GLY A 9 -1.27 -19.71 -10.44
N GLY A 10 -1.25 -20.05 -11.73
CA GLY A 10 -1.03 -21.44 -12.19
C GLY A 10 -2.19 -22.42 -11.91
N GLY A 11 -3.34 -21.94 -11.44
CA GLY A 11 -4.52 -22.73 -11.17
C GLY A 11 -5.71 -21.89 -10.71
N ALA A 12 -6.86 -22.52 -10.45
CA ALA A 12 -8.11 -21.82 -10.13
C ALA A 12 -8.14 -21.21 -8.71
N CYS A 13 -7.29 -21.70 -7.80
CA CYS A 13 -7.35 -21.39 -6.36
C CYS A 13 -6.09 -20.69 -5.82
N ALA A 14 -5.32 -20.06 -6.71
CA ALA A 14 -4.24 -19.16 -6.36
C ALA A 14 -4.10 -18.10 -7.45
N GLY A 15 -3.71 -16.88 -7.08
CA GLY A 15 -3.44 -15.79 -8.04
C GLY A 15 -3.71 -14.41 -7.48
N ARG A 16 -3.46 -13.40 -8.34
CA ARG A 16 -3.87 -12.01 -8.13
C ARG A 16 -5.38 -11.92 -8.06
N VAL A 17 -5.89 -11.16 -7.10
CA VAL A 17 -7.33 -10.96 -6.90
C VAL A 17 -7.82 -9.88 -7.86
N GLU A 18 -8.80 -10.22 -8.71
CA GLU A 18 -9.49 -9.25 -9.55
C GLU A 18 -11.01 -9.34 -9.34
N MET A 19 -11.65 -8.19 -9.34
CA MET A 19 -13.09 -8.02 -9.17
C MET A 19 -13.70 -7.34 -10.39
N LEU A 20 -14.91 -7.75 -10.75
CA LEU A 20 -15.71 -7.09 -11.78
C LEU A 20 -16.66 -6.09 -11.11
N GLU A 21 -16.46 -4.80 -11.35
CA GLU A 21 -17.38 -3.74 -10.94
C GLU A 21 -17.73 -2.84 -12.12
N HIS A 22 -19.00 -2.44 -12.22
CA HIS A 22 -19.49 -1.55 -13.29
C HIS A 22 -19.16 -2.01 -14.72
N GLY A 23 -18.93 -3.32 -14.93
CA GLY A 23 -18.62 -3.90 -16.24
C GLY A 23 -17.13 -4.02 -16.56
N GLU A 24 -16.23 -3.60 -15.67
CA GLU A 24 -14.78 -3.65 -15.87
C GLU A 24 -14.08 -4.46 -14.79
N TRP A 25 -13.08 -5.25 -15.19
CA TRP A 25 -12.21 -5.97 -14.26
C TRP A 25 -11.16 -5.02 -13.72
N GLY A 26 -10.95 -5.07 -12.41
CA GLY A 26 -9.92 -4.29 -11.73
C GLY A 26 -9.34 -5.06 -10.56
N SER A 27 -8.13 -4.68 -10.17
CA SER A 27 -7.40 -5.32 -9.06
C SER A 27 -7.82 -4.77 -7.69
N VAL A 28 -7.28 -5.40 -6.64
CA VAL A 28 -7.42 -4.98 -5.24
C VAL A 28 -6.02 -4.66 -4.73
N CYS A 29 -5.85 -3.56 -4.02
CA CYS A 29 -4.57 -3.17 -3.43
C CYS A 29 -4.23 -4.01 -2.19
N ASP A 30 -2.93 -4.13 -1.89
CA ASP A 30 -2.39 -4.84 -0.73
C ASP A 30 -2.33 -4.01 0.55
N ASP A 31 -2.80 -2.76 0.52
CA ASP A 31 -3.01 -1.95 1.70
C ASP A 31 -4.10 -2.57 2.58
N THR A 32 -3.73 -2.78 3.84
CA THR A 32 -4.51 -3.52 4.85
C THR A 32 -4.85 -4.98 4.51
N TRP A 33 -4.36 -5.51 3.38
CA TRP A 33 -4.67 -6.87 2.92
C TRP A 33 -4.17 -7.94 3.87
N ASP A 34 -5.08 -8.74 4.41
CA ASP A 34 -4.77 -9.76 5.40
C ASP A 34 -5.41 -11.13 5.14
N LEU A 35 -5.23 -12.06 6.10
CA LEU A 35 -5.76 -13.42 5.99
C LEU A 35 -7.29 -13.48 6.08
N GLU A 36 -7.94 -12.54 6.73
CA GLU A 36 -9.42 -12.51 6.81
C GLU A 36 -10.00 -12.08 5.47
N ASP A 37 -9.39 -11.09 4.81
CA ASP A 37 -9.74 -10.70 3.45
C ASP A 37 -9.57 -11.86 2.47
N ALA A 38 -8.40 -12.51 2.54
CA ALA A 38 -8.10 -13.68 1.74
C ALA A 38 -9.07 -14.83 2.01
N HIS A 39 -9.54 -15.00 3.25
CA HIS A 39 -10.49 -16.05 3.61
C HIS A 39 -11.85 -15.84 2.94
N VAL A 40 -12.33 -14.60 2.88
CA VAL A 40 -13.54 -14.23 2.14
C VAL A 40 -13.39 -14.59 0.66
N VAL A 41 -12.24 -14.26 0.03
CA VAL A 41 -11.97 -14.61 -1.38
C VAL A 41 -12.00 -16.13 -1.60
N CYS A 42 -11.28 -16.89 -0.79
CA CYS A 42 -11.20 -18.34 -0.95
C CYS A 42 -12.56 -19.02 -0.76
N ARG A 43 -13.35 -18.57 0.23
CA ARG A 43 -14.71 -19.07 0.46
C ARG A 43 -15.64 -18.70 -0.69
N GLN A 44 -15.61 -17.44 -1.14
CA GLN A 44 -16.43 -16.94 -2.24
C GLN A 44 -16.21 -17.74 -3.54
N LEU A 45 -14.98 -18.18 -3.79
CA LEU A 45 -14.61 -18.97 -4.97
C LEU A 45 -14.76 -20.49 -4.78
N GLY A 46 -15.15 -20.96 -3.59
CA GLY A 46 -15.25 -22.39 -3.29
C GLY A 46 -13.91 -23.10 -3.20
N CYS A 47 -12.81 -22.38 -2.93
CA CYS A 47 -11.44 -22.89 -2.89
C CYS A 47 -10.98 -23.30 -1.48
N GLY A 48 -11.90 -23.42 -0.52
CA GLY A 48 -11.61 -23.74 0.87
C GLY A 48 -11.20 -22.50 1.68
N TRP A 49 -10.19 -22.65 2.54
CA TRP A 49 -9.68 -21.57 3.39
C TRP A 49 -8.43 -20.91 2.80
N ALA A 50 -8.15 -19.68 3.20
CA ALA A 50 -6.91 -18.99 2.85
C ALA A 50 -5.70 -19.60 3.54
N VAL A 51 -4.64 -19.87 2.77
CA VAL A 51 -3.33 -20.31 3.25
C VAL A 51 -2.36 -19.13 3.33
N GLN A 52 -2.45 -18.19 2.37
CA GLN A 52 -1.63 -16.99 2.34
C GLN A 52 -2.43 -15.81 1.77
N ALA A 53 -2.31 -14.66 2.42
CA ALA A 53 -2.58 -13.34 1.85
C ALA A 53 -1.24 -12.79 1.36
N LEU A 54 -1.12 -12.55 0.05
CA LEU A 54 0.13 -12.15 -0.58
C LEU A 54 0.09 -10.67 -0.96
N PRO A 55 1.13 -9.89 -0.63
CA PRO A 55 1.24 -8.52 -1.12
C PRO A 55 1.54 -8.50 -2.63
N GLY A 56 1.66 -7.30 -3.18
CA GLY A 56 2.01 -7.07 -4.56
C GLY A 56 3.33 -7.70 -4.98
N LEU A 57 3.51 -7.80 -6.30
CA LEU A 57 4.67 -8.43 -6.96
C LEU A 57 4.86 -9.93 -6.74
N HIS A 58 4.00 -10.61 -5.97
CA HIS A 58 3.99 -12.08 -5.88
C HIS A 58 3.47 -12.74 -7.16
N PHE A 59 2.38 -12.20 -7.70
CA PHE A 59 1.88 -12.54 -9.03
C PHE A 59 2.18 -11.39 -9.99
N MET A 60 2.03 -11.65 -11.29
CA MET A 60 2.17 -10.60 -12.29
C MET A 60 1.27 -9.41 -11.91
N PRO A 61 1.75 -8.16 -12.00
CA PRO A 61 0.90 -6.99 -11.83
C PRO A 61 -0.27 -6.97 -12.82
N GLY A 62 -1.44 -6.54 -12.36
CA GLY A 62 -2.62 -6.33 -13.16
C GLY A 62 -2.50 -5.11 -14.07
N ARG A 63 -3.61 -4.81 -14.74
CA ARG A 63 -3.80 -3.66 -15.61
C ARG A 63 -5.22 -3.14 -15.46
N GLY A 64 -5.42 -1.87 -15.79
CA GLY A 64 -6.75 -1.25 -15.78
C GLY A 64 -7.04 -0.58 -14.44
N PRO A 65 -8.31 -0.53 -13.99
CA PRO A 65 -8.65 0.08 -12.72
C PRO A 65 -8.16 -0.76 -11.53
N ILE A 66 -7.92 -0.09 -10.42
CA ILE A 66 -7.89 -0.70 -9.08
C ILE A 66 -9.27 -0.39 -8.49
N HIS A 67 -10.01 -1.40 -8.04
CA HIS A 67 -11.38 -1.21 -7.54
C HIS A 67 -11.43 -0.94 -6.04
N ARG A 68 -10.40 -1.36 -5.30
CA ARG A 68 -10.27 -1.20 -3.85
C ARG A 68 -8.85 -0.82 -3.50
N ASP A 69 -8.69 0.30 -2.82
CA ASP A 69 -7.41 0.71 -2.24
C ASP A 69 -7.21 0.09 -0.86
N GLN A 70 -8.29 -0.18 -0.12
CA GLN A 70 -8.24 -0.90 1.16
C GLN A 70 -9.41 -1.87 1.26
N VAL A 71 -9.16 -3.01 1.88
CA VAL A 71 -10.17 -3.99 2.28
C VAL A 71 -9.91 -4.34 3.74
N ASN A 72 -10.97 -4.45 4.53
CA ASN A 72 -10.88 -4.75 5.95
C ASN A 72 -12.04 -5.65 6.37
N CYS A 73 -12.11 -6.85 5.78
CA CYS A 73 -13.12 -7.85 6.10
C CYS A 73 -13.03 -8.28 7.57
N SER A 74 -14.16 -8.69 8.14
CA SER A 74 -14.22 -9.42 9.41
C SER A 74 -13.96 -10.92 9.25
N GLY A 75 -13.97 -11.41 8.01
CA GLY A 75 -13.87 -12.83 7.65
C GLY A 75 -15.24 -13.52 7.51
N ALA A 76 -16.32 -12.86 7.94
CA ALA A 76 -17.69 -13.40 7.91
C ALA A 76 -18.47 -13.01 6.64
N GLU A 77 -17.97 -12.07 5.85
CA GLU A 77 -18.64 -11.54 4.67
C GLU A 77 -18.81 -12.60 3.58
N ALA A 78 -19.99 -12.68 2.96
CA ALA A 78 -20.23 -13.65 1.89
C ALA A 78 -19.39 -13.36 0.64
N TYR A 79 -19.15 -12.08 0.36
CA TYR A 79 -18.44 -11.61 -0.83
C TYR A 79 -17.45 -10.50 -0.48
N LEU A 80 -16.35 -10.42 -1.24
CA LEU A 80 -15.30 -9.41 -1.03
C LEU A 80 -15.82 -7.97 -1.16
N TRP A 81 -16.80 -7.74 -2.04
CA TRP A 81 -17.40 -6.41 -2.23
C TRP A 81 -18.35 -5.98 -1.10
N ASP A 82 -18.63 -6.87 -0.14
CA ASP A 82 -19.40 -6.53 1.08
C ASP A 82 -18.49 -6.10 2.22
N CYS A 83 -17.18 -6.32 2.12
CA CYS A 83 -16.22 -5.90 3.12
C CYS A 83 -16.09 -4.37 3.15
N PRO A 84 -15.96 -3.77 4.33
CA PRO A 84 -15.67 -2.34 4.45
C PRO A 84 -14.27 -2.05 3.88
N GLY A 85 -14.09 -0.84 3.36
CA GLY A 85 -12.84 -0.46 2.72
C GLY A 85 -12.94 0.85 1.96
N LEU A 86 -11.86 1.18 1.26
CA LEU A 86 -11.77 2.38 0.43
C LEU A 86 -11.92 2.02 -1.06
N PRO A 87 -12.70 2.78 -1.84
CA PRO A 87 -12.77 2.59 -3.28
C PRO A 87 -11.42 2.95 -3.92
N GLY A 88 -11.11 2.36 -5.06
CA GLY A 88 -9.89 2.67 -5.81
C GLY A 88 -9.92 4.07 -6.40
N GLN A 89 -9.36 5.04 -5.68
CA GLN A 89 -9.36 6.46 -6.06
C GLN A 89 -8.05 7.17 -5.72
N HIS A 90 -7.15 6.60 -4.91
CA HIS A 90 -5.86 7.21 -4.59
C HIS A 90 -4.82 6.21 -3.98
N TYR A 91 -3.53 6.52 -4.19
CA TYR A 91 -2.33 5.88 -3.60
C TYR A 91 -1.83 4.56 -4.19
N CYS A 92 -2.69 3.60 -4.49
CA CYS A 92 -2.20 2.31 -4.97
C CYS A 92 -1.86 2.30 -6.47
N GLY A 93 -0.80 1.56 -6.83
CA GLY A 93 -0.52 1.17 -8.21
C GLY A 93 -0.44 -0.35 -8.36
N HIS A 94 -0.37 -0.87 -9.59
CA HIS A 94 -0.36 -2.33 -9.83
C HIS A 94 0.83 -3.10 -9.23
N LYS A 95 1.85 -2.39 -8.72
CA LYS A 95 2.91 -3.03 -7.92
C LYS A 95 2.40 -3.53 -6.57
N GLU A 96 1.22 -3.11 -6.16
CA GLU A 96 0.56 -3.38 -4.87
C GLU A 96 -0.68 -4.26 -5.09
N ASP A 97 -0.84 -4.90 -6.25
CA ASP A 97 -1.99 -5.76 -6.48
C ASP A 97 -1.93 -7.02 -5.60
N ALA A 98 -2.92 -7.15 -4.72
CA ALA A 98 -3.03 -8.23 -3.76
C ALA A 98 -3.27 -9.60 -4.42
N GLY A 99 -2.72 -10.63 -3.79
CA GLY A 99 -2.89 -12.02 -4.19
C GLY A 99 -3.33 -12.92 -3.05
N VAL A 100 -3.77 -14.13 -3.41
CA VAL A 100 -4.17 -15.16 -2.45
C VAL A 100 -3.69 -16.54 -2.89
N VAL A 101 -3.40 -17.39 -1.90
CA VAL A 101 -3.26 -18.84 -2.08
C VAL A 101 -4.28 -19.52 -1.18
N CYS A 102 -5.21 -20.27 -1.77
CA CYS A 102 -6.23 -21.04 -1.04
C CYS A 102 -5.80 -22.50 -0.83
N SER A 103 -6.43 -23.21 0.10
CA SER A 103 -6.08 -24.60 0.42
C SER A 103 -6.26 -25.57 -0.74
N ALA A 104 -7.28 -25.37 -1.59
CA ALA A 104 -7.52 -26.21 -2.76
C ALA A 104 -6.46 -26.05 -3.88
N SER A 105 -5.60 -25.03 -3.83
CA SER A 105 -4.48 -24.90 -4.79
C SER A 105 -3.52 -26.10 -4.74
N ARG A 106 -3.29 -26.64 -3.53
CA ARG A 106 -2.43 -27.83 -3.31
C ARG A 106 -3.11 -29.11 -3.79
N SER A 107 -4.43 -29.19 -3.64
CA SER A 107 -5.22 -30.34 -4.12
C SER A 107 -5.22 -30.42 -5.65
N LEU A 108 -5.27 -29.28 -6.35
CA LEU A 108 -5.21 -29.23 -7.81
C LEU A 108 -3.83 -29.58 -8.35
N HIS A 109 -2.74 -29.22 -7.65
CA HIS A 109 -1.38 -29.62 -8.03
C HIS A 109 -1.16 -31.14 -7.93
N ASN A 110 -1.89 -31.81 -7.03
CA ASN A 110 -1.92 -33.28 -6.92
C ASN A 110 -2.86 -33.96 -7.92
N LEU A 111 -3.76 -33.21 -8.58
CA LEU A 111 -4.68 -33.75 -9.57
C LEU A 111 -4.15 -33.63 -11.02
N SER A 112 -3.07 -32.87 -11.21
CA SER A 112 -2.45 -32.62 -12.52
C SER A 112 -1.19 -33.44 -12.82
N THR A 113 -0.79 -34.38 -11.95
CA THR A 113 0.33 -35.28 -12.27
C THR A 113 -0.19 -36.55 -12.98
N PRO A 114 0.22 -36.84 -14.23
CA PRO A 114 0.19 -38.22 -14.71
C PRO A 114 1.09 -39.04 -13.77
N GLU A 115 0.60 -40.18 -13.32
CA GLU A 115 1.30 -41.13 -12.47
C GLU A 115 2.65 -41.51 -13.10
N VAL A 116 3.74 -40.85 -12.66
CA VAL A 116 5.10 -41.29 -12.94
C VAL A 116 5.49 -42.26 -11.83
N PRO A 117 5.93 -43.49 -12.14
CA PRO A 117 6.33 -44.47 -11.12
C PRO A 117 7.50 -43.92 -10.29
N PRO A 118 7.66 -44.34 -9.02
CA PRO A 118 8.59 -43.72 -8.09
C PRO A 118 10.01 -44.17 -8.40
N SER A 119 10.67 -43.52 -9.36
CA SER A 119 12.13 -43.45 -9.39
C SER A 119 12.54 -42.14 -8.75
N VAL A 120 12.92 -42.25 -7.48
CA VAL A 120 13.54 -41.21 -6.66
C VAL A 120 14.67 -40.53 -7.43
N GLN A 121 14.52 -39.22 -7.66
CA GLN A 121 15.65 -38.29 -7.63
C GLN A 121 15.29 -37.20 -6.63
N THR A 122 15.81 -37.33 -5.42
CA THR A 122 15.93 -36.22 -4.48
C THR A 122 16.80 -35.15 -5.13
N VAL A 123 16.16 -34.16 -5.75
CA VAL A 123 16.81 -32.90 -6.08
C VAL A 123 16.75 -32.04 -4.82
N THR A 124 17.83 -32.05 -4.04
CA THR A 124 18.04 -31.05 -2.99
C THR A 124 18.29 -29.70 -3.67
N ILE A 125 17.23 -28.92 -3.88
CA ILE A 125 17.40 -27.51 -4.24
C ILE A 125 17.64 -26.76 -2.93
N GLU A 126 18.90 -26.47 -2.61
CA GLU A 126 19.24 -25.40 -1.68
C GLU A 126 18.85 -24.07 -2.33
N SER A 127 17.56 -23.76 -2.26
CA SER A 127 17.03 -22.47 -2.67
C SER A 127 17.32 -21.50 -1.54
N SER A 128 18.52 -20.93 -1.50
CA SER A 128 18.77 -19.71 -0.74
C SER A 128 18.08 -18.54 -1.48
N VAL A 129 16.75 -18.55 -1.48
CA VAL A 129 15.97 -17.38 -1.89
C VAL A 129 16.22 -16.32 -0.83
N THR A 130 17.04 -15.34 -1.16
CA THR A 130 17.18 -14.12 -0.36
C THR A 130 15.91 -13.32 -0.53
N VAL A 131 14.89 -13.62 0.29
CA VAL A 131 13.73 -12.76 0.42
C VAL A 131 14.23 -11.44 1.00
N LYS A 132 14.36 -10.41 0.16
CA LYS A 132 14.47 -9.03 0.65
C LYS A 132 13.13 -8.68 1.25
N ILE A 133 13.00 -8.92 2.56
CA ILE A 133 11.94 -8.35 3.38
C ILE A 133 12.25 -6.85 3.45
N GLU A 134 11.73 -6.09 2.49
CA GLU A 134 11.69 -4.65 2.59
C GLU A 134 10.49 -4.32 3.47
N ASN A 135 10.74 -4.00 4.75
CA ASN A 135 9.66 -3.61 5.68
C ASN A 135 8.85 -2.47 5.06
N LYS A 136 7.55 -2.69 4.80
CA LYS A 136 6.58 -1.70 4.28
C LYS A 136 6.54 -0.41 5.11
N GLU A 137 6.90 -0.50 6.40
CA GLU A 137 7.10 0.62 7.32
C GLU A 137 8.14 1.66 6.85
N SER A 138 9.07 1.28 5.96
CA SER A 138 10.16 2.14 5.49
C SER A 138 9.73 3.17 4.43
N ARG A 139 8.63 2.97 3.70
CA ARG A 139 8.22 3.89 2.61
C ARG A 139 7.48 5.13 3.11
N GLU A 140 6.62 4.97 4.12
CA GLU A 140 5.97 6.10 4.80
C GLU A 140 7.01 7.02 5.47
N LEU A 141 7.99 6.43 6.17
CA LEU A 141 9.04 7.18 6.84
C LEU A 141 10.00 7.87 5.84
N MET A 142 10.25 7.25 4.68
CA MET A 142 11.13 7.80 3.64
C MET A 142 10.56 9.07 2.98
N LEU A 143 9.24 9.27 2.99
CA LEU A 143 8.57 10.50 2.50
C LEU A 143 8.31 11.53 3.61
N LEU A 144 8.19 11.09 4.86
CA LEU A 144 8.05 11.98 6.03
C LEU A 144 9.34 12.72 6.38
N ILE A 145 10.49 12.04 6.33
CA ILE A 145 11.79 12.64 6.72
C ILE A 145 12.15 13.87 5.86
N PRO A 146 12.11 13.84 4.52
CA PRO A 146 12.42 15.01 3.69
C PRO A 146 11.46 16.18 3.96
N SER A 147 10.18 15.88 4.16
CA SER A 147 9.13 16.87 4.44
C SER A 147 9.34 17.57 5.79
N ILE A 148 9.71 16.82 6.84
CA ILE A 148 10.02 17.37 8.17
C ILE A 148 11.32 18.21 8.12
N VAL A 149 12.36 17.72 7.45
CA VAL A 149 13.63 18.45 7.30
C VAL A 149 13.43 19.77 6.54
N LEU A 150 12.65 19.76 5.46
CA LEU A 150 12.32 20.97 4.69
C LEU A 150 11.51 21.97 5.54
N GLY A 151 10.55 21.49 6.32
CA GLY A 151 9.77 22.31 7.25
C GLY A 151 10.63 22.99 8.32
N VAL A 152 11.57 22.26 8.93
CA VAL A 152 12.51 22.80 9.95
C VAL A 152 13.45 23.84 9.33
N LEU A 153 13.98 23.59 8.13
CA LEU A 153 14.83 24.57 7.42
C LEU A 153 14.07 25.85 7.08
N PHE A 154 12.82 25.74 6.65
CA PHE A 154 11.99 26.88 6.32
C PHE A 154 11.64 27.72 7.56
N LEU A 155 11.21 27.07 8.66
CA LEU A 155 10.95 27.72 9.95
C LEU A 155 12.21 28.39 10.51
N GLY A 156 13.36 27.72 10.44
CA GLY A 156 14.64 28.27 10.86
C GLY A 156 15.04 29.52 10.07
N SER A 157 14.85 29.49 8.74
CA SER A 157 15.08 30.65 7.86
C SER A 157 14.17 31.83 8.22
N LEU A 158 12.88 31.58 8.44
CA LEU A 158 11.92 32.62 8.85
C LEU A 158 12.29 33.26 10.19
N LEU A 159 12.70 32.46 11.18
CA LEU A 159 13.14 32.96 12.47
C LEU A 159 14.44 33.77 12.36
N PHE A 160 15.38 33.33 11.53
CA PHE A 160 16.63 34.05 11.28
C PHE A 160 16.38 35.40 10.59
N ILE A 161 15.51 35.42 9.57
CA ILE A 161 15.08 36.65 8.89
C ILE A 161 14.38 37.58 9.89
N ALA A 162 13.46 37.06 10.71
CA ALA A 162 12.79 37.85 11.74
C ALA A 162 13.78 38.44 12.76
N PHE A 163 14.78 37.66 13.19
CA PHE A 163 15.84 38.13 14.07
C PHE A 163 16.69 39.25 13.42
N ILE A 164 17.03 39.10 12.13
CA ILE A 164 17.68 40.16 11.36
C ILE A 164 16.81 41.43 11.34
N PHE A 165 15.51 41.31 11.04
CA PHE A 165 14.59 42.45 11.06
C PHE A 165 14.47 43.09 12.45
N LEU A 166 14.45 42.31 13.53
CA LEU A 166 14.44 42.83 14.90
C LEU A 166 15.75 43.56 15.24
N ARG A 167 16.89 43.03 14.81
CA ARG A 167 18.21 43.68 14.97
C ARG A 167 18.34 44.94 14.11
N ILE A 168 17.79 44.94 12.91
CA ILE A 168 17.71 46.10 12.00
C ILE A 168 16.83 47.17 12.64
N LYS A 169 15.60 46.85 13.06
CA LYS A 169 14.71 47.79 13.76
C LYS A 169 15.36 48.38 15.02
N GLY A 170 16.16 47.61 15.75
CA GLY A 170 16.94 48.09 16.90
C GLY A 170 18.11 49.03 16.54
N LYS A 171 18.60 49.02 15.30
CA LYS A 171 19.66 49.92 14.81
C LYS A 171 19.15 51.18 14.14
N TYR A 172 17.91 51.18 13.63
CA TYR A 172 17.28 52.30 12.92
C TYR A 172 16.14 52.97 13.70
N ALA A 173 16.07 52.78 15.02
CA ALA A 173 15.20 53.58 15.87
C ALA A 173 15.66 55.05 15.81
N LEU A 174 15.04 55.84 14.93
CA LEU A 174 15.26 57.27 14.79
C LEU A 174 14.97 57.97 16.12
N PRO A 175 15.86 58.84 16.63
CA PRO A 175 15.52 59.69 17.75
C PRO A 175 14.38 60.63 17.31
N VAL A 176 13.26 60.57 18.02
CA VAL A 176 12.18 61.55 17.89
C VAL A 176 12.77 62.92 18.29
N MET A 177 13.07 63.77 17.30
CA MET A 177 13.46 65.15 17.56
C MET A 177 12.25 65.92 18.09
N VAL A 178 12.23 66.15 19.40
CA VAL A 178 11.28 67.04 20.06
C VAL A 178 11.60 68.47 19.62
N ASN A 179 10.75 69.03 18.75
CA ASN A 179 10.82 70.43 18.34
C ASN A 179 10.08 71.29 19.37
N HIS A 180 10.78 71.83 20.37
CA HIS A 180 10.23 72.90 21.20
C HIS A 180 10.44 74.23 20.50
N GLN A 181 9.38 74.70 19.85
CA GLN A 181 9.29 76.06 19.34
C GLN A 181 9.40 77.06 20.51
N HIS A 182 10.35 78.00 20.36
CA HIS A 182 10.44 79.24 21.11
C HIS A 182 9.14 80.06 20.96
N LEU A 183 8.61 80.54 22.08
CA LEU A 183 7.62 81.61 22.14
C LEU A 183 8.33 82.88 22.65
N PRO A 184 8.26 84.04 21.96
CA PRO A 184 8.80 85.28 22.48
C PRO A 184 7.78 86.03 23.37
N THR A 185 8.32 86.53 24.49
CA THR A 185 7.90 87.61 25.40
C THR A 185 6.42 87.97 25.52
#